data_AF-A0A0S1Y4S8-F1
#
_entry.id   AF-A0A0S1Y4S8-F1
#
_cell.length_a   1.000
_cell.length_b   1.000
_cell.length_c   1.000
_cell.angle_alpha   90.00
_cell.angle_beta   90.00
_cell.angle_gamma   90.00
#
_symmetry.space_group_name_H-M   'P 1'
#
loop_
_entity.id
_entity.type
_entity.pdbx_description
1 polymer ?
#
loop_
_entity_poly.entity_id
_entity_poly.type
_entity_poly.pdbx_seq_one_letter_code
_entity_poly.pdbx_strand_id
1 'polypeptide(L)'
;MPAAALDPSTPAPVSARKSLMATSVIALAILGPLTGCAQQREPGYYDPPPASTLGDAQYNAAGAGNRTVFRAPSQLQIDLKPSTPSQQQQAAAQQQRAVQEGRTAEDGQAPPVAIAAADAPAPAPAASQTSKLVPQPQTYMGTLPCFAAGLNCEAQRITLTLAPNGRWRGRSAYLEGSNNKEKAVSEQGCWDSTDEKPPRVFLTGADGNSRAEFVVAANNVLRLRSLAGVQPNLNYTLTRQPDLDPIDELAKQTPPKCN
;
A
#
# COMPACT_ATOMS: atom_id res chain seq x y z
N MET A 1 -56.89 43.72 24.02
CA MET A 1 -55.84 44.22 23.11
C MET A 1 -56.05 43.52 21.77
N PRO A 2 -56.12 44.27 20.66
CA PRO A 2 -56.81 43.83 19.43
C PRO A 2 -55.99 42.87 18.57
N ALA A 3 -56.76 42.06 17.82
CA ALA A 3 -56.36 41.21 16.70
C ALA A 3 -56.21 42.02 15.39
N ALA A 4 -55.74 41.33 14.33
CA ALA A 4 -55.56 41.72 12.91
C ALA A 4 -54.08 41.95 12.53
N ALA A 5 -53.56 41.52 11.37
CA ALA A 5 -54.13 40.92 10.18
C ALA A 5 -53.07 40.06 9.45
N LEU A 6 -53.56 39.06 8.73
CA LEU A 6 -52.87 38.36 7.64
C LEU A 6 -52.69 39.32 6.47
N ASP A 7 -51.51 39.33 5.83
CA ASP A 7 -51.32 39.96 4.52
C ASP A 7 -51.08 38.89 3.43
N PRO A 8 -51.74 39.01 2.26
CA PRO A 8 -51.78 37.98 1.23
C PRO A 8 -50.67 38.09 0.17
N SER A 9 -50.25 36.90 -0.26
CA SER A 9 -49.85 36.48 -1.61
C SER A 9 -49.90 37.51 -2.74
N THR A 10 -48.73 37.76 -3.35
CA THR A 10 -48.60 38.39 -4.68
C THR A 10 -48.24 37.33 -5.73
N PRO A 11 -49.08 37.06 -6.75
CA PRO A 11 -48.70 36.23 -7.89
C PRO A 11 -48.14 37.06 -9.07
N ALA A 12 -47.16 36.44 -9.75
CA ALA A 12 -46.58 36.60 -11.10
C ALA A 12 -46.91 37.82 -12.00
N PRO A 13 -46.02 38.08 -12.98
CA PRO A 13 -46.48 37.82 -14.34
C PRO A 13 -45.59 36.87 -15.17
N VAL A 14 -46.32 36.07 -15.94
CA VAL A 14 -45.93 35.21 -17.05
C VAL A 14 -45.31 36.04 -18.18
N SER A 15 -44.25 35.56 -18.82
CA SER A 15 -43.93 36.00 -20.19
C SER A 15 -43.34 34.89 -21.07
N ALA A 16 -44.23 34.43 -21.95
CA ALA A 16 -44.08 34.07 -23.36
C ALA A 16 -42.86 33.26 -23.87
N ARG A 17 -43.22 32.05 -24.30
CA ARG A 17 -42.65 31.22 -25.37
C ARG A 17 -42.04 31.99 -26.55
N LYS A 18 -40.93 31.47 -27.09
CA LYS A 18 -40.71 31.38 -28.55
C LYS A 18 -40.27 29.98 -28.93
N SER A 19 -41.14 29.35 -29.73
CA SER A 19 -40.91 28.13 -30.49
C SER A 19 -40.46 28.50 -31.90
N LEU A 20 -39.49 27.77 -32.43
CA LEU A 20 -39.11 27.60 -33.85
C LEU A 20 -38.39 26.24 -33.87
N MET A 21 -39.00 25.10 -34.19
CA MET A 21 -39.38 24.55 -35.51
C MET A 21 -38.29 24.63 -36.59
N ALA A 22 -37.67 23.48 -36.92
CA ALA A 22 -37.39 22.93 -38.27
C ALA A 22 -36.27 21.85 -38.18
N THR A 23 -36.50 20.54 -38.24
CA THR A 23 -36.74 19.59 -39.38
C THR A 23 -35.57 19.33 -40.35
N SER A 24 -35.38 18.02 -40.65
CA SER A 24 -34.66 17.33 -41.76
C SER A 24 -33.27 16.77 -41.40
N VAL A 25 -33.11 15.46 -41.11
CA VAL A 25 -33.09 14.23 -41.96
C VAL A 25 -31.93 14.21 -42.97
N ILE A 26 -31.02 13.22 -42.82
CA ILE A 26 -30.58 12.24 -43.85
C ILE A 26 -29.65 11.20 -43.20
N ALA A 27 -29.94 9.93 -43.49
CA ALA A 27 -29.21 8.72 -43.09
C ALA A 27 -28.01 8.44 -44.00
N LEU A 28 -27.00 7.70 -43.50
CA LEU A 28 -26.28 6.70 -44.30
C LEU A 28 -25.48 5.74 -43.42
N ALA A 29 -25.79 4.45 -43.57
CA ALA A 29 -25.13 3.30 -42.97
C ALA A 29 -23.99 2.82 -43.87
N ILE A 30 -22.84 2.39 -43.30
CA ILE A 30 -21.93 1.42 -43.92
C ILE A 30 -21.32 0.50 -42.85
N LEU A 31 -21.54 -0.80 -43.04
CA LEU A 31 -20.93 -1.94 -42.34
C LEU A 31 -19.43 -2.11 -42.67
N GLY A 32 -18.62 -2.56 -41.71
CA GLY A 32 -17.26 -3.05 -41.94
C GLY A 32 -16.75 -3.95 -40.79
N PRO A 33 -15.92 -4.96 -41.06
CA PRO A 33 -15.97 -6.27 -40.40
C PRO A 33 -15.24 -6.36 -39.05
N LEU A 34 -15.77 -7.25 -38.21
CA LEU A 34 -15.12 -7.83 -37.03
C LEU A 34 -13.91 -8.66 -37.46
N THR A 35 -12.70 -8.10 -37.38
CA THR A 35 -11.46 -8.88 -37.37
C THR A 35 -10.96 -8.98 -35.93
N GLY A 36 -11.37 -10.04 -35.24
CA GLY A 36 -10.71 -10.49 -34.02
C GLY A 36 -9.37 -11.12 -34.40
N CYS A 37 -8.26 -10.45 -34.08
CA CYS A 37 -6.94 -11.07 -34.15
C CYS A 37 -6.78 -12.02 -32.96
N ALA A 38 -7.14 -13.29 -33.15
CA ALA A 38 -6.59 -14.37 -32.35
C ALA A 38 -5.10 -14.45 -32.67
N GLN A 39 -4.24 -13.93 -31.79
CA GLN A 39 -2.81 -14.12 -31.87
C GLN A 39 -2.50 -15.61 -31.69
N GLN A 40 -2.26 -16.28 -32.81
CA GLN A 40 -1.83 -17.66 -32.89
C GLN A 40 -0.38 -17.73 -32.37
N ARG A 41 -0.18 -18.36 -31.20
CA ARG A 41 1.12 -18.51 -30.53
C ARG A 41 2.07 -19.34 -31.40
N GLU A 42 3.32 -18.90 -31.52
CA GLU A 42 4.38 -19.60 -32.27
C GLU A 42 4.71 -20.99 -31.69
N PRO A 43 4.99 -21.99 -32.54
CA PRO A 43 5.47 -23.30 -32.10
C PRO A 43 6.89 -23.15 -31.50
N GLY A 44 7.04 -23.53 -30.22
CA GLY A 44 8.30 -23.37 -29.46
C GLY A 44 8.16 -22.60 -28.14
N TYR A 45 6.97 -22.07 -27.82
CA TYR A 45 6.71 -21.27 -26.61
C TYR A 45 6.89 -22.04 -25.28
N TYR A 46 6.99 -23.38 -25.33
CA TYR A 46 7.29 -24.23 -24.18
C TYR A 46 8.43 -25.20 -24.49
N ASP A 47 9.56 -24.69 -25.00
CA ASP A 47 10.80 -25.48 -25.05
C ASP A 47 11.61 -25.20 -23.77
N PRO A 48 11.43 -26.00 -22.69
CA PRO A 48 12.23 -25.81 -21.49
C PRO A 48 13.71 -26.08 -21.82
N PRO A 49 14.64 -25.29 -21.26
CA PRO A 49 16.06 -25.52 -21.50
C PRO A 49 16.46 -26.95 -21.09
N PRO A 50 17.44 -27.56 -21.78
CA PRO A 50 17.87 -28.92 -21.50
C PRO A 50 18.34 -29.04 -20.05
N ALA A 51 18.01 -30.18 -19.42
CA ALA A 51 18.33 -30.45 -18.03
C ALA A 51 19.84 -30.27 -17.79
N SER A 52 20.18 -29.45 -16.79
CA SER A 52 21.56 -29.18 -16.42
C SER A 52 21.74 -29.36 -14.92
N THR A 53 22.86 -29.96 -14.52
CA THR A 53 23.22 -30.17 -13.11
C THR A 53 23.24 -28.86 -12.33
N LEU A 54 23.57 -27.76 -13.00
CA LEU A 54 23.53 -26.41 -12.45
C LEU A 54 22.09 -25.94 -12.16
N GLY A 55 21.13 -26.28 -13.03
CA GLY A 55 19.69 -26.05 -12.79
C GLY A 55 19.15 -26.86 -11.61
N ASP A 56 19.52 -28.13 -11.52
CA ASP A 56 19.10 -29.00 -10.40
C ASP A 56 19.69 -28.54 -9.06
N ALA A 57 20.94 -28.09 -9.03
CA ALA A 57 21.55 -27.55 -7.81
C ALA A 57 20.81 -26.28 -7.34
N GLN A 58 20.44 -25.39 -8.26
CA GLN A 58 19.68 -24.19 -7.93
C GLN A 58 18.24 -24.51 -7.51
N TYR A 59 17.61 -25.52 -8.11
CA TYR A 59 16.26 -25.98 -7.75
C TYR A 59 16.22 -26.58 -6.34
N ASN A 60 17.22 -27.39 -5.98
CA ASN A 60 17.35 -27.93 -4.63
C ASN A 60 17.72 -26.85 -3.59
N ALA A 61 18.59 -25.91 -3.94
CA ALA A 61 18.94 -24.79 -3.07
C ALA A 61 17.76 -23.85 -2.79
N ALA A 62 16.83 -23.69 -3.73
CA ALA A 62 15.62 -22.89 -3.57
C ALA A 62 14.52 -23.59 -2.71
N GLY A 63 14.77 -24.81 -2.20
CA GLY A 63 13.81 -25.57 -1.42
C GLY A 63 12.59 -26.07 -2.22
N ALA A 64 12.70 -26.10 -3.56
CA ALA A 64 11.59 -26.33 -4.49
C ALA A 64 11.20 -27.80 -4.66
N GLY A 65 11.79 -28.73 -3.89
CA GLY A 65 11.42 -30.15 -3.92
C GLY A 65 9.94 -30.43 -3.61
N ASN A 66 9.23 -29.49 -2.97
CA ASN A 66 7.81 -29.64 -2.59
C ASN A 66 6.91 -28.41 -2.90
N ARG A 67 7.38 -27.39 -3.62
CA ARG A 67 6.57 -26.20 -3.94
C ARG A 67 6.90 -25.64 -5.34
N THR A 68 5.87 -25.40 -6.15
CA THR A 68 5.96 -24.71 -7.44
C THR A 68 6.35 -23.25 -7.25
N VAL A 69 7.54 -22.88 -7.74
CA VAL A 69 8.07 -21.51 -7.66
C VAL A 69 7.81 -20.80 -9.00
N PHE A 70 6.81 -19.92 -9.05
CA PHE A 70 6.65 -18.97 -10.16
C PHE A 70 7.59 -17.77 -9.94
N ARG A 71 8.56 -17.57 -10.83
CA ARG A 71 9.46 -16.39 -10.85
C ARG A 71 8.89 -15.32 -11.80
N ALA A 72 8.67 -14.10 -11.30
CA ALA A 72 8.40 -12.93 -12.14
C ALA A 72 9.72 -12.30 -12.63
N PRO A 73 9.81 -11.82 -13.89
CA PRO A 73 11.07 -11.35 -14.46
C PRO A 73 11.29 -9.86 -14.16
N SER A 74 11.94 -9.57 -13.02
CA SER A 74 12.78 -8.37 -12.82
C SER A 74 13.45 -8.46 -11.43
N GLN A 75 14.54 -9.23 -11.32
CA GLN A 75 15.35 -9.25 -10.10
C GLN A 75 16.51 -8.26 -10.24
N LEU A 76 16.54 -7.27 -9.35
CA LEU A 76 17.72 -6.49 -9.04
C LEU A 76 18.79 -7.45 -8.49
N GLN A 77 19.94 -7.53 -9.15
CA GLN A 77 21.12 -8.23 -8.64
C GLN A 77 21.76 -7.37 -7.55
N ILE A 78 21.72 -7.84 -6.30
CA ILE A 78 22.51 -7.27 -5.21
C ILE A 78 23.85 -7.98 -5.23
N ASP A 79 24.89 -7.28 -5.66
CA ASP A 79 26.27 -7.78 -5.65
C ASP A 79 26.80 -7.76 -4.20
N LEU A 80 26.79 -8.93 -3.55
CA LEU A 80 27.31 -9.12 -2.20
C LEU A 80 28.82 -9.38 -2.29
N LYS A 81 29.61 -8.29 -2.27
CA LYS A 81 31.07 -8.40 -2.08
C LYS A 81 31.35 -9.17 -0.78
N PRO A 82 32.16 -10.24 -0.81
CA PRO A 82 32.57 -10.92 0.42
C PRO A 82 33.36 -9.95 1.28
N SER A 83 32.88 -9.72 2.50
CA SER A 83 33.59 -8.97 3.51
C SER A 83 34.94 -9.61 3.78
N THR A 84 36.01 -8.84 3.71
CA THR A 84 37.34 -9.28 4.14
C THR A 84 37.23 -9.81 5.57
N PRO A 85 37.64 -11.06 5.85
CA PRO A 85 37.53 -11.63 7.18
C PRO A 85 38.30 -10.76 8.17
N SER A 86 37.64 -10.38 9.27
CA SER A 86 38.26 -9.55 10.31
C SER A 86 39.39 -10.33 11.00
N GLN A 87 40.34 -9.62 11.61
CA GLN A 87 41.46 -10.23 12.35
C GLN A 87 40.96 -11.18 13.46
N GLN A 88 39.74 -11.00 13.98
CA GLN A 88 39.11 -11.92 14.93
C GLN A 88 38.75 -13.30 14.32
N GLN A 89 38.31 -13.35 13.05
CA GLN A 89 38.06 -14.63 12.37
C GLN A 89 39.37 -15.36 12.02
N GLN A 90 40.45 -14.63 11.77
CA GLN A 90 41.78 -15.21 11.59
C GLN A 90 42.35 -15.76 12.91
N ALA A 91 42.12 -15.06 14.03
CA ALA A 91 42.50 -15.54 15.36
C ALA A 91 41.70 -16.80 15.78
N ALA A 92 40.39 -16.84 15.50
CA ALA A 92 39.58 -18.04 15.77
C ALA A 92 39.98 -19.25 14.90
N ALA A 93 40.37 -19.02 13.64
CA ALA A 93 40.88 -20.07 12.76
C ALA A 93 42.27 -20.60 13.19
N GLN A 94 43.13 -19.73 13.75
CA GLN A 94 44.39 -20.15 14.37
C GLN A 94 44.17 -20.94 15.67
N GLN A 95 43.16 -20.56 16.47
CA GLN A 95 42.80 -21.26 17.70
C GLN A 95 42.22 -22.66 17.42
N GLN A 96 41.43 -22.82 16.35
CA GLN A 96 40.95 -24.14 15.91
C GLN A 96 42.08 -25.03 15.37
N ARG A 97 43.11 -24.46 14.73
CA ARG A 97 44.31 -25.22 14.33
C ARG A 97 45.16 -25.65 15.53
N ALA A 98 45.32 -24.78 16.53
CA ALA A 98 46.06 -25.11 17.75
C ALA A 98 45.39 -26.21 18.59
N VAL A 99 44.05 -26.28 18.59
CA VAL A 99 43.28 -27.37 19.24
C VAL A 99 43.37 -28.68 18.45
N GLN A 100 43.46 -28.65 17.12
CA GLN A 100 43.66 -29.85 16.28
C GLN A 100 45.10 -30.38 16.35
N GLU A 101 46.09 -29.52 16.60
CA GLU A 101 47.51 -29.90 16.70
C GLU A 101 47.91 -30.39 18.11
N GLY A 102 46.96 -30.54 19.04
CA GLY A 102 47.18 -31.25 20.30
C GLY A 102 48.28 -30.65 21.20
N ARG A 103 48.49 -29.33 21.16
CA ARG A 103 49.41 -28.65 22.09
C ARG A 103 48.63 -28.00 23.22
N THR A 104 48.29 -28.79 24.23
CA THR A 104 47.88 -28.30 25.55
C THR A 104 49.12 -27.97 26.38
N ALA A 105 49.16 -26.78 26.99
CA ALA A 105 50.06 -26.48 28.10
C ALA A 105 49.62 -27.25 29.35
N GLU A 106 50.58 -27.64 30.19
CA GLU A 106 50.47 -28.66 31.24
C GLU A 106 49.58 -28.28 32.44
N ASP A 107 49.12 -27.03 32.52
CA ASP A 107 48.11 -26.58 33.48
C ASP A 107 46.93 -26.05 32.68
N GLY A 108 45.81 -26.78 32.67
CA GLY A 108 44.65 -26.56 31.79
C GLY A 108 43.86 -25.26 31.99
N GLN A 109 44.50 -24.10 31.86
CA GLN A 109 43.86 -22.78 31.89
C GLN A 109 44.54 -21.82 30.90
N ALA A 110 43.75 -21.24 29.99
CA ALA A 110 44.24 -20.23 29.06
C ALA A 110 44.48 -18.87 29.77
N PRO A 111 45.54 -18.11 29.43
CA PRO A 111 45.77 -16.79 30.00
C PRO A 111 44.71 -15.79 29.52
N PRO A 112 44.20 -14.88 30.38
CA PRO A 112 43.26 -13.85 29.96
C PRO A 112 43.98 -12.82 29.09
N VAL A 113 43.63 -12.76 27.80
CA VAL A 113 44.01 -11.65 26.93
C VAL A 113 43.02 -10.52 27.19
N ALA A 114 43.51 -9.41 27.77
CA ALA A 114 42.72 -8.20 27.95
C ALA A 114 42.38 -7.60 26.58
N ILE A 115 41.13 -7.75 26.14
CA ILE A 115 40.60 -7.08 24.97
C ILE A 115 39.97 -5.78 25.45
N ALA A 116 40.60 -4.64 25.12
CA ALA A 116 39.99 -3.34 25.32
C ALA A 116 38.67 -3.29 24.53
N ALA A 117 37.56 -3.01 25.23
CA ALA A 117 36.26 -2.87 24.63
C ALA A 117 36.23 -1.61 23.74
N ALA A 118 36.25 -1.81 22.43
CA ALA A 118 35.86 -0.81 21.45
C ALA A 118 34.86 -1.46 20.49
N ASP A 119 33.65 -0.88 20.47
CA ASP A 119 32.51 -1.13 19.59
C ASP A 119 31.93 -2.55 19.53
N ALA A 120 30.99 -2.82 20.43
CA ALA A 120 29.93 -3.80 20.20
C ALA A 120 29.05 -3.33 19.03
N PRO A 121 28.73 -4.17 18.03
CA PRO A 121 27.78 -3.81 16.98
C PRO A 121 26.43 -3.48 17.63
N ALA A 122 25.97 -2.25 17.43
CA ALA A 122 24.65 -1.83 17.86
C ALA A 122 23.58 -2.80 17.30
N PRO A 123 22.59 -3.22 18.09
CA PRO A 123 21.50 -4.02 17.59
C PRO A 123 20.83 -3.30 16.41
N ALA A 124 20.55 -4.03 15.33
CA ALA A 124 19.78 -3.51 14.21
C ALA A 124 18.48 -2.88 14.76
N PRO A 125 18.11 -1.66 14.34
CA PRO A 125 16.92 -1.00 14.86
C PRO A 125 15.72 -1.91 14.64
N ALA A 126 14.99 -2.21 15.71
CA ALA A 126 13.80 -3.04 15.64
C ALA A 126 12.82 -2.43 14.63
N ALA A 127 12.41 -3.21 13.62
CA ALA A 127 11.42 -2.77 12.67
C ALA A 127 10.12 -2.37 13.40
N SER A 128 9.62 -1.17 13.14
CA SER A 128 8.34 -0.69 13.67
C SER A 128 7.19 -1.60 13.23
N GLN A 129 6.11 -1.69 14.03
CA GLN A 129 4.96 -2.55 13.71
C GLN A 129 4.36 -2.21 12.34
N THR A 130 4.32 -0.92 12.03
CA THR A 130 3.98 -0.33 10.73
C THR A 130 4.79 -0.94 9.58
N SER A 131 6.11 -1.02 9.71
CA SER A 131 7.00 -1.62 8.70
C SER A 131 6.84 -3.14 8.60
N LYS A 132 6.48 -3.82 9.70
CA LYS A 132 6.15 -5.25 9.67
C LYS A 132 4.83 -5.53 8.94
N LEU A 133 3.83 -4.69 9.16
CA LEU A 133 2.51 -4.82 8.54
C LEU A 133 2.55 -4.44 7.05
N VAL A 134 3.22 -3.34 6.72
CA VAL A 134 3.35 -2.79 5.36
C VAL A 134 4.83 -2.60 5.06
N PRO A 135 5.56 -3.64 4.65
CA PRO A 135 7.01 -3.56 4.39
C PRO A 135 7.34 -2.80 3.10
N GLN A 136 6.37 -2.62 2.22
CA GLN A 136 6.47 -1.85 0.99
C GLN A 136 5.22 -0.99 0.83
N PRO A 137 5.28 0.15 0.11
CA PRO A 137 4.09 0.97 -0.13
C PRO A 137 2.93 0.16 -0.73
N GLN A 138 1.71 0.37 -0.23
CA GLN A 138 0.52 -0.33 -0.67
C GLN A 138 -0.64 0.64 -0.86
N THR A 139 -1.35 0.52 -1.98
CA THR A 139 -2.57 1.27 -2.25
C THR A 139 -3.80 0.39 -2.02
N TYR A 140 -4.82 0.97 -1.40
CA TYR A 140 -6.11 0.39 -1.13
C TYR A 140 -7.19 1.28 -1.74
N MET A 141 -8.21 0.68 -2.36
CA MET A 141 -9.33 1.42 -2.93
C MET A 141 -10.66 0.80 -2.54
N GLY A 142 -11.66 1.67 -2.41
CA GLY A 142 -13.04 1.28 -2.15
C GLY A 142 -13.96 2.48 -2.11
N THR A 143 -15.18 2.25 -1.63
CA THR A 143 -16.21 3.29 -1.53
C THR A 143 -16.67 3.38 -0.09
N LEU A 144 -16.61 4.58 0.48
CA LEU A 144 -17.07 4.88 1.83
C LEU A 144 -18.27 5.84 1.73
N PRO A 145 -19.18 5.85 2.72
CA PRO A 145 -20.22 6.86 2.77
C PRO A 145 -19.60 8.20 3.18
N CYS A 146 -20.35 9.28 2.96
CA CYS A 146 -19.95 10.60 3.45
C CYS A 146 -20.45 10.79 4.89
N PHE A 147 -19.55 11.08 5.82
CA PHE A 147 -19.85 11.13 7.26
C PHE A 147 -19.97 12.54 7.84
N ALA A 148 -19.84 13.59 7.01
CA ALA A 148 -20.06 14.95 7.46
C ALA A 148 -21.55 15.31 7.39
N ALA A 149 -22.15 15.58 8.56
CA ALA A 149 -23.49 16.14 8.65
C ALA A 149 -23.52 17.53 7.99
N GLY A 150 -23.97 17.60 6.73
CA GLY A 150 -24.00 18.83 5.93
C GLY A 150 -23.52 18.66 4.49
N LEU A 151 -22.84 17.54 4.18
CA LEU A 151 -22.47 17.21 2.80
C LEU A 151 -23.50 16.26 2.20
N ASN A 152 -24.26 16.74 1.20
CA ASN A 152 -25.20 15.95 0.41
C ASN A 152 -24.45 15.01 -0.55
N CYS A 153 -23.71 14.06 0.02
CA CYS A 153 -23.00 13.03 -0.71
C CYS A 153 -23.54 11.66 -0.28
N GLU A 154 -23.92 10.86 -1.27
CA GLU A 154 -24.37 9.48 -1.07
C GLU A 154 -23.19 8.56 -0.74
N ALA A 155 -22.12 8.65 -1.52
CA ALA A 155 -20.89 7.92 -1.30
C ALA A 155 -19.70 8.58 -2.03
N GLN A 156 -18.50 8.23 -1.57
CA GLN A 156 -17.23 8.72 -2.11
C GLN A 156 -16.29 7.55 -2.38
N ARG A 157 -15.58 7.62 -3.50
CA ARG A 157 -14.46 6.74 -3.81
C ARG A 157 -13.24 7.20 -3.03
N ILE A 158 -12.63 6.26 -2.31
CA ILE A 158 -11.42 6.48 -1.53
C ILE A 158 -10.28 5.71 -2.17
N THR A 159 -9.16 6.40 -2.36
CA THR A 159 -7.86 5.80 -2.64
C THR A 159 -6.94 6.11 -1.46
N LEU A 160 -6.38 5.09 -0.81
CA LEU A 160 -5.51 5.22 0.35
C LEU A 160 -4.18 4.50 0.08
N THR A 161 -3.08 5.23 0.14
CA THR A 161 -1.73 4.67 0.01
C THR A 161 -1.01 4.74 1.36
N LEU A 162 -0.61 3.58 1.88
CA LEU A 162 0.17 3.44 3.11
C LEU A 162 1.64 3.18 2.77
N ALA A 163 2.55 3.92 3.38
CA ALA A 163 4.00 3.74 3.22
C ALA A 163 4.64 3.14 4.49
N PRO A 164 5.72 2.33 4.36
CA PRO A 164 6.41 1.68 5.48
C PRO A 164 6.98 2.66 6.51
N ASN A 165 7.17 3.92 6.14
CA ASN A 165 7.68 4.96 7.02
C ASN A 165 6.59 5.68 7.83
N GLY A 166 5.42 5.05 8.00
CA GLY A 166 4.32 5.59 8.79
C GLY A 166 3.60 6.76 8.14
N ARG A 167 3.87 7.10 6.88
CA ARG A 167 3.10 8.13 6.14
C ARG A 167 1.98 7.50 5.34
N TRP A 168 0.84 8.17 5.32
CA TRP A 168 -0.25 7.83 4.41
C TRP A 168 -0.60 9.02 3.52
N ARG A 169 -1.11 8.71 2.34
CA ARG A 169 -1.67 9.66 1.38
C ARG A 169 -3.03 9.14 0.96
N GLY A 170 -4.01 10.01 0.85
CA GLY A 170 -5.37 9.63 0.47
C GLY A 170 -5.97 10.61 -0.52
N ARG A 171 -6.87 10.10 -1.35
CA ARG A 171 -7.74 10.86 -2.24
C ARG A 171 -9.17 10.43 -2.00
N SER A 172 -10.05 11.41 -1.83
CA SER A 172 -11.48 11.25 -1.66
C SER A 172 -12.18 11.95 -2.81
N ALA A 173 -12.89 11.19 -3.65
CA ALA A 173 -13.64 11.73 -4.78
C ALA A 173 -15.12 11.36 -4.64
N TYR A 174 -16.00 12.35 -4.70
CA TYR A 174 -17.44 12.13 -4.69
C TYR A 174 -17.87 11.35 -5.94
N LEU A 175 -18.85 10.45 -5.79
CA LEU A 175 -19.42 9.75 -6.94
C LEU A 175 -20.26 10.71 -7.80
N GLU A 176 -20.23 10.48 -9.12
CA GLU A 176 -21.01 11.27 -10.08
C GLU A 176 -22.50 11.21 -9.73
N GLY A 177 -23.13 12.38 -9.57
CA GLY A 177 -24.54 12.51 -9.18
C GLY A 177 -24.75 13.13 -7.80
N SER A 178 -23.71 13.31 -6.98
CA SER A 178 -23.82 14.13 -5.77
C SER A 178 -24.06 15.59 -6.15
N ASN A 179 -25.05 16.23 -5.52
CA ASN A 179 -25.36 17.65 -5.73
C ASN A 179 -24.17 18.58 -5.42
N ASN A 180 -23.18 18.06 -4.67
CA ASN A 180 -21.87 18.65 -4.51
C ASN A 180 -20.92 18.12 -5.60
N LYS A 181 -20.68 18.92 -6.65
CA LYS A 181 -19.59 18.74 -7.62
C LYS A 181 -18.24 19.19 -7.04
N GLU A 182 -18.01 18.90 -5.78
CA GLU A 182 -16.79 19.31 -5.11
C GLU A 182 -15.62 18.48 -5.65
N LYS A 183 -14.47 19.14 -5.90
CA LYS A 183 -13.30 18.48 -6.48
C LYS A 183 -12.79 17.40 -5.53
N ALA A 184 -12.13 16.39 -6.09
CA ALA A 184 -11.46 15.38 -5.28
C ALA A 184 -10.53 16.05 -4.25
N VAL A 185 -10.67 15.64 -2.99
CA VAL A 185 -9.89 16.14 -1.87
C VAL A 185 -8.77 15.17 -1.61
N SER A 186 -7.54 15.67 -1.54
CA SER A 186 -6.36 14.84 -1.26
C SER A 186 -5.74 15.27 0.06
N GLU A 187 -5.45 14.28 0.89
CA GLU A 187 -4.98 14.46 2.26
C GLU A 187 -3.74 13.59 2.52
N GLN A 188 -2.92 14.00 3.49
CA GLN A 188 -1.80 13.19 3.96
C GLN A 188 -1.64 13.32 5.46
N GLY A 189 -0.96 12.35 6.05
CA GLY A 189 -0.75 12.30 7.49
C GLY A 189 0.14 11.14 7.92
N CYS A 190 0.05 10.81 9.20
CA CYS A 190 0.75 9.68 9.79
C CYS A 190 -0.20 8.53 10.08
N TRP A 191 0.29 7.31 9.96
CA TRP A 191 -0.44 6.11 10.32
C TRP A 191 0.42 5.19 11.17
N ASP A 192 -0.26 4.42 12.01
CA ASP A 192 0.36 3.42 12.88
C ASP A 192 -0.50 2.17 12.92
N SER A 193 0.08 1.07 13.40
CA SER A 193 -0.60 -0.21 13.54
C SER A 193 -0.43 -0.85 14.92
N THR A 194 -1.46 -1.57 15.34
CA THR A 194 -1.42 -2.35 16.59
C THR A 194 -0.76 -3.71 16.38
N ASP A 195 -0.28 -4.28 17.47
CA ASP A 195 0.18 -5.66 17.59
C ASP A 195 -0.95 -6.68 17.86
N GLU A 196 -2.20 -6.20 18.04
CA GLU A 196 -3.40 -7.03 18.18
C GLU A 196 -3.63 -7.95 16.95
N LYS A 197 -4.33 -9.07 17.16
CA LYS A 197 -4.76 -9.98 16.10
C LYS A 197 -6.31 -9.98 16.00
N PRO A 198 -6.92 -9.40 14.95
CA PRO A 198 -6.31 -8.78 13.78
C PRO A 198 -5.71 -7.38 14.05
N PRO A 199 -4.63 -6.99 13.34
CA PRO A 199 -4.05 -5.65 13.48
C PRO A 199 -5.03 -4.56 13.10
N ARG A 200 -4.93 -3.42 13.78
CA ARG A 200 -5.67 -2.19 13.46
C ARG A 200 -4.72 -1.17 12.87
N VAL A 201 -5.23 -0.35 11.96
CA VAL A 201 -4.52 0.76 11.32
C VAL A 201 -5.22 2.04 11.70
N PHE A 202 -4.49 2.96 12.31
CA PHE A 202 -4.99 4.29 12.68
C PHE A 202 -4.41 5.32 11.72
N LEU A 203 -5.27 6.13 11.11
CA LEU A 203 -4.86 7.27 10.30
C LEU A 203 -5.04 8.55 11.11
N THR A 204 -3.98 9.34 11.17
CA THR A 204 -3.94 10.67 11.77
C THR A 204 -3.62 11.68 10.69
N GLY A 205 -4.39 12.76 10.60
CA GLY A 205 -4.18 13.83 9.62
C GLY A 205 -2.95 14.68 9.94
N ALA A 206 -2.58 15.57 9.02
CA ALA A 206 -1.51 16.54 9.24
C ALA A 206 -1.79 17.50 10.42
N ASP A 207 -3.06 17.65 10.79
CA ASP A 207 -3.56 18.41 11.94
C ASP A 207 -3.47 17.65 13.27
N GLY A 208 -3.05 16.37 13.27
CA GLY A 208 -2.98 15.54 14.45
C GLY A 208 -4.31 14.90 14.87
N ASN A 209 -5.40 15.20 14.15
CA ASN A 209 -6.71 14.61 14.42
C ASN A 209 -6.82 13.20 13.82
N SER A 210 -7.56 12.32 14.50
CA SER A 210 -7.88 10.99 13.97
C SER A 210 -8.78 11.13 12.74
N ARG A 211 -8.36 10.51 11.64
CA ARG A 211 -9.06 10.54 10.34
C ARG A 211 -9.88 9.28 10.13
N ALA A 212 -9.28 8.13 10.37
CA ALA A 212 -9.93 6.85 10.16
C ALA A 212 -9.26 5.77 10.99
N GLU A 213 -10.04 4.75 11.33
CA GLU A 213 -9.54 3.51 11.89
C GLU A 213 -9.99 2.34 11.03
N PHE A 214 -9.06 1.47 10.69
CA PHE A 214 -9.30 0.25 9.94
C PHE A 214 -8.87 -0.97 10.73
N VAL A 215 -9.53 -2.09 10.48
CA VAL A 215 -9.07 -3.41 10.89
C VAL A 215 -8.54 -4.11 9.66
N VAL A 216 -7.33 -4.67 9.75
CA VAL A 216 -6.74 -5.49 8.68
C VAL A 216 -7.46 -6.83 8.66
N ALA A 217 -8.41 -6.96 7.75
CA ALA A 217 -9.11 -8.21 7.50
C ALA A 217 -8.25 -9.14 6.63
N ALA A 218 -8.68 -10.40 6.52
CA ALA A 218 -8.02 -11.36 5.65
C ALA A 218 -7.98 -10.88 4.18
N ASN A 219 -7.05 -11.43 3.40
CA ASN A 219 -6.94 -11.22 1.96
C ASN A 219 -6.62 -9.77 1.52
N ASN A 220 -5.78 -9.05 2.28
CA ASN A 220 -5.36 -7.69 1.97
C ASN A 220 -6.53 -6.69 1.86
N VAL A 221 -7.48 -6.82 2.79
CA VAL A 221 -8.65 -5.95 2.89
C VAL A 221 -8.58 -5.13 4.17
N LEU A 222 -8.74 -3.81 4.06
CA LEU A 222 -8.93 -2.94 5.21
C LEU A 222 -10.41 -2.72 5.43
N ARG A 223 -10.94 -3.14 6.58
CA ARG A 223 -12.33 -2.89 6.95
C ARG A 223 -12.43 -1.64 7.81
N LEU A 224 -13.26 -0.69 7.39
CA LEU A 224 -13.48 0.55 8.13
C LEU A 224 -14.14 0.23 9.48
N ARG A 225 -13.52 0.71 10.56
CA ARG A 225 -14.07 0.63 11.92
C ARG A 225 -14.66 1.97 12.36
N SER A 226 -13.99 3.07 12.05
CA SER A 226 -14.49 4.42 12.33
C SER A 226 -13.92 5.42 11.31
N LEU A 227 -14.66 6.48 11.03
CA LEU A 227 -14.21 7.63 10.24
C LEU A 227 -14.45 8.89 11.06
N ALA A 228 -13.40 9.68 11.31
CA ALA A 228 -13.43 10.86 12.18
C ALA A 228 -14.11 10.60 13.55
N GLY A 229 -13.87 9.42 14.13
CA GLY A 229 -14.47 8.98 15.40
C GLY A 229 -15.91 8.47 15.31
N VAL A 230 -16.58 8.58 14.16
CA VAL A 230 -17.93 8.04 13.94
C VAL A 230 -17.84 6.61 13.41
N GLN A 231 -18.58 5.70 14.05
CA GLN A 231 -18.64 4.30 13.64
C GLN A 231 -19.78 4.09 12.63
N PRO A 232 -19.50 3.56 11.42
CA PRO A 232 -20.55 3.19 10.49
C PRO A 232 -21.36 1.99 11.00
N ASN A 233 -22.65 1.97 10.65
CA ASN A 233 -23.52 0.82 10.93
C ASN A 233 -23.30 -0.37 9.97
N LEU A 234 -22.79 -0.09 8.76
CA LEU A 234 -22.52 -1.10 7.74
C LEU A 234 -21.02 -1.39 7.63
N ASN A 235 -20.68 -2.56 7.12
CA ASN A 235 -19.29 -2.94 6.85
C ASN A 235 -18.83 -2.32 5.52
N TYR A 236 -17.86 -1.42 5.60
CA TYR A 236 -17.19 -0.84 4.44
C TYR A 236 -15.74 -1.34 4.37
N THR A 237 -15.26 -1.62 3.16
CA THR A 237 -13.95 -2.23 2.94
C THR A 237 -13.18 -1.53 1.83
N LEU A 238 -11.87 -1.41 2.01
CA LEU A 238 -10.91 -1.03 0.99
C LEU A 238 -10.08 -2.26 0.63
N THR A 239 -9.88 -2.47 -0.66
CA THR A 239 -9.17 -3.64 -1.20
C THR A 239 -7.81 -3.20 -1.74
N ARG A 240 -6.76 -3.99 -1.45
CA ARG A 240 -5.42 -3.71 -1.97
C ARG A 240 -5.44 -3.75 -3.49
N GLN A 241 -4.89 -2.71 -4.10
CA GLN A 241 -4.69 -2.62 -5.55
C GLN A 241 -3.36 -3.28 -5.95
N PRO A 242 -3.26 -3.81 -7.17
CA PRO A 242 -2.00 -4.32 -7.70
C PRO A 242 -0.99 -3.19 -7.93
N ASP A 243 -1.49 -2.04 -8.40
CA ASP A 243 -0.71 -0.86 -8.72
C ASP A 243 -0.64 0.12 -7.55
N LEU A 244 0.45 0.87 -7.49
CA LEU A 244 0.67 1.92 -6.50
C LEU A 244 0.16 3.26 -7.06
N ASP A 245 -0.75 3.92 -6.35
CA ASP A 245 -1.12 5.31 -6.63
C ASP A 245 -0.21 6.26 -5.81
N PRO A 246 0.69 7.03 -6.46
CA PRO A 246 1.57 7.97 -5.77
C PRO A 246 0.84 9.23 -5.26
N ILE A 247 -0.40 9.49 -5.71
CA ILE A 247 -1.23 10.65 -5.36
C ILE A 247 -0.46 11.97 -5.56
N ASP A 248 -0.01 12.22 -6.79
CA ASP A 248 0.94 13.28 -7.16
C ASP A 248 0.50 14.71 -6.79
N GLU A 249 -0.79 14.97 -6.61
CA GLU A 249 -1.28 16.27 -6.17
C GLU A 249 -0.77 16.69 -4.78
N LEU A 250 -0.36 15.72 -3.95
CA LEU A 250 0.26 15.96 -2.65
C LEU A 250 1.78 16.15 -2.73
N ALA A 251 2.42 15.97 -3.89
CA ALA A 251 3.88 16.01 -4.01
C ALA A 251 4.48 17.40 -3.70
N LYS A 252 3.66 18.45 -3.85
CA LYS A 252 4.06 19.84 -3.54
C LYS A 252 3.85 20.22 -2.08
N GLN A 253 3.16 19.39 -1.31
CA GLN A 253 2.89 19.65 0.10
C GLN A 253 4.00 19.08 0.98
N THR A 254 4.40 19.82 2.02
CA THR A 254 5.42 19.36 2.96
C THR A 254 4.98 18.05 3.63
N PRO A 255 5.71 16.94 3.47
CA PRO A 255 5.31 15.67 4.07
C PRO A 255 5.37 15.74 5.60
N PRO A 256 4.41 15.13 6.31
CA PRO A 256 4.46 15.05 7.77
C PRO A 256 5.64 14.18 8.22
N LYS A 257 6.19 14.53 9.38
CA LYS A 257 7.19 13.71 10.08
C LYS A 257 6.45 12.69 10.94
N CYS A 258 6.56 11.42 10.57
CA CYS A 258 5.96 10.31 11.30
C CYS A 258 7.06 9.54 12.04
N ASN A 259 6.71 9.00 13.21
CA ASN A 259 7.63 8.32 14.11
C ASN A 259 7.70 6.82 13.84
#